data_AF-A0A4U5NE06-F1
#
_entry.id   AF-A0A4U5NE06-F1
#
_cell.length_a   1.000
_cell.length_b   1.000
_cell.length_c   1.000
_cell.angle_alpha   90.00
_cell.angle_beta   90.00
_cell.angle_gamma   90.00
#
_symmetry.space_group_name_H-M   'P 1'
#
loop_
_entity.id
_entity.type
_entity.pdbx_description
1 polymer ?
#
loop_
_entity_poly.entity_id
_entity_poly.type
_entity_poly.pdbx_seq_one_letter_code
_entity_poly.pdbx_strand_id
1 'polypeptide(L)'
;MLLRSLRPQASRISSVRGLQSHLANREFFKVVEVGPRDGLQNEKNFVPTEQKVELINRLSSSGLKVVECASYVSPKWVPQMKDNDEVVNSINHVPGTSYPVLVPNMAGMKNVLKNKNVKEIAVFAAASEGFSKKNTNCSMEESLKRLADVAAEALQNGIKVRGYTSVVIGCPYDGKTNPAKVAALSEALLSMGCYEVSLGDTIGVGSAASVSKMLNEVLRVAPAEKFAVHFHDTYGQALSNVLVSIEKGIRRR
;
A
#
# COMPACT_ATOMS: atom_id res chain seq x y z
N MET A 1 77.67 -14.99 -6.57
CA MET A 1 76.68 -15.71 -5.73
C MET A 1 75.90 -14.66 -4.95
N LEU A 2 74.60 -14.38 -5.10
CA LEU A 2 73.45 -15.01 -5.75
C LEU A 2 72.57 -13.86 -6.28
N LEU A 3 72.11 -13.95 -7.54
CA LEU A 3 71.01 -13.15 -8.07
C LEU A 3 69.68 -13.73 -7.55
N ARG A 4 68.87 -12.96 -6.83
CA ARG A 4 67.45 -13.26 -6.62
C ARG A 4 66.62 -12.13 -7.24
N SER A 5 66.00 -12.46 -8.37
CA SER A 5 65.02 -11.64 -9.07
C SER A 5 63.74 -11.48 -8.23
N LEU A 6 63.35 -10.24 -7.97
CA LEU A 6 62.00 -9.92 -7.48
C LEU A 6 61.02 -10.02 -8.66
N ARG A 7 60.09 -10.99 -8.60
CA ARG A 7 58.90 -10.99 -9.47
C ARG A 7 57.79 -10.16 -8.79
N PRO A 8 57.13 -9.23 -9.48
CA PRO A 8 55.92 -8.61 -8.95
C PRO A 8 54.76 -9.62 -8.97
N GLN A 9 54.09 -9.80 -7.83
CA GLN A 9 52.80 -10.49 -7.76
C GLN A 9 51.75 -9.65 -8.50
N ALA A 10 51.28 -10.14 -9.65
CA ALA A 10 50.08 -9.63 -10.27
C ALA A 10 48.88 -10.00 -9.39
N SER A 11 48.28 -8.99 -8.74
CA SER A 11 46.98 -9.15 -8.08
C SER A 11 45.93 -9.45 -9.14
N ARG A 12 45.37 -10.67 -9.08
CA ARG A 12 44.22 -11.05 -9.89
C ARG A 12 43.03 -10.21 -9.45
N ILE A 13 42.69 -9.18 -10.21
CA ILE A 13 41.42 -8.48 -10.10
C ILE A 13 40.32 -9.52 -10.35
N SER A 14 39.58 -9.83 -9.30
CA SER A 14 38.44 -10.74 -9.33
C SER A 14 37.39 -10.23 -10.33
N SER A 15 37.12 -11.08 -11.31
CA SER A 15 36.31 -10.90 -12.51
C SER A 15 35.00 -10.09 -12.37
N VAL A 16 34.75 -9.33 -13.44
CA VAL A 16 33.50 -8.71 -13.93
C VAL A 16 32.22 -9.59 -13.83
N ARG A 17 32.33 -10.88 -13.51
CA ARG A 17 31.18 -11.81 -13.36
C ARG A 17 30.25 -11.46 -12.19
N GLY A 18 30.74 -10.83 -11.12
CA GLY A 18 29.90 -10.46 -9.96
C GLY A 18 28.90 -9.33 -10.24
N LEU A 19 29.17 -8.47 -11.22
CA LEU A 19 28.28 -7.36 -11.60
C LEU A 19 27.12 -7.81 -12.49
N GLN A 20 27.31 -8.84 -13.32
CA GLN A 20 26.26 -9.36 -14.20
C GLN A 20 25.17 -10.12 -13.43
N SER A 21 25.52 -10.83 -12.36
CA SER A 21 24.53 -11.54 -11.52
C SER A 21 23.63 -10.60 -10.73
N HIS A 22 24.13 -9.42 -10.32
CA HIS A 22 23.30 -8.41 -9.63
C HIS A 22 22.32 -7.69 -10.55
N LEU A 23 22.60 -7.60 -11.85
CA LEU A 23 21.66 -7.03 -12.83
C LEU A 23 20.57 -8.02 -13.24
N ALA A 24 20.86 -9.32 -13.23
CA ALA A 24 19.90 -10.38 -13.55
C ALA A 24 18.83 -10.59 -12.48
N ASN A 25 19.09 -10.13 -11.24
CA ASN A 25 18.19 -10.25 -10.10
C ASN A 25 17.81 -8.87 -9.54
N ARG A 26 17.48 -7.92 -10.43
CA ARG A 26 16.83 -6.67 -10.01
C ARG A 26 15.44 -7.01 -9.49
N GLU A 27 15.34 -7.26 -8.19
CA GLU A 27 14.04 -7.36 -7.54
C GLU A 27 13.37 -5.99 -7.63
N PHE A 28 12.41 -5.88 -8.55
CA PHE A 28 11.68 -4.64 -8.79
C PHE A 28 10.90 -4.25 -7.54
N PHE A 29 11.23 -3.08 -6.99
CA PHE A 29 10.46 -2.46 -5.93
C PHE A 29 9.32 -1.65 -6.56
N LYS A 30 8.08 -1.97 -6.21
CA LYS A 30 6.89 -1.29 -6.73
C LYS A 30 6.44 -0.21 -5.75
N VAL A 31 6.23 0.99 -6.26
CA VAL A 31 5.60 2.09 -5.52
C VAL A 31 4.13 2.17 -5.92
N VAL A 32 3.26 2.17 -4.91
CA VAL A 32 1.85 2.53 -5.03
C VAL A 32 1.73 4.02 -4.72
N GLU A 33 1.46 4.81 -5.75
CA GLU A 33 1.29 6.25 -5.59
C GLU A 33 -0.10 6.54 -5.05
N VAL A 34 -0.19 7.13 -3.87
CA VAL A 34 -1.44 7.40 -3.15
C VAL A 34 -1.75 8.88 -3.04
N GLY A 35 -0.88 9.77 -3.54
CA GLY A 35 -1.02 11.22 -3.50
C GLY A 35 -2.39 11.72 -3.99
N PRO A 36 -2.91 11.28 -5.15
CA PRO A 36 -4.21 11.73 -5.64
C PRO A 36 -5.41 11.36 -4.76
N ARG A 37 -5.29 10.28 -3.96
CA ARG A 37 -6.34 9.84 -3.02
C ARG A 37 -5.99 10.21 -1.59
N ASP A 38 -5.05 9.50 -0.98
CA ASP A 38 -4.68 9.65 0.43
C ASP A 38 -4.07 11.03 0.74
N GLY A 39 -3.24 11.55 -0.17
CA GLY A 39 -2.68 12.89 -0.05
C GLY A 39 -3.77 13.96 -0.10
N LEU A 40 -4.47 14.06 -1.24
CA LEU A 40 -5.51 15.08 -1.45
C LEU A 40 -6.70 14.97 -0.50
N GLN A 41 -7.01 13.79 0.03
CA GLN A 41 -8.06 13.61 1.02
C GLN A 41 -7.75 14.38 2.33
N ASN A 42 -6.48 14.55 2.66
CA ASN A 42 -6.03 15.27 3.87
C ASN A 42 -5.77 16.76 3.63
N GLU A 43 -5.93 17.24 2.38
CA GLU A 43 -5.80 18.65 2.06
C GLU A 43 -7.02 19.46 2.51
N LYS A 44 -6.76 20.66 3.06
CA LYS A 44 -7.81 21.53 3.60
C LYS A 44 -8.74 22.06 2.50
N ASN A 45 -8.17 22.37 1.34
CA ASN A 45 -8.89 22.96 0.23
C ASN A 45 -9.30 21.89 -0.78
N PHE A 46 -10.47 22.05 -1.38
CA PHE A 46 -10.86 21.22 -2.51
C PHE A 46 -9.97 21.55 -3.72
N VAL A 47 -9.24 20.55 -4.20
CA VAL A 47 -8.51 20.64 -5.46
C VAL A 47 -9.49 20.39 -6.61
N PRO A 48 -9.60 21.29 -7.60
CA PRO A 48 -10.49 21.13 -8.75
C PRO A 48 -10.26 19.81 -9.53
N THR A 49 -11.34 19.27 -10.11
CA THR A 49 -11.34 17.98 -10.83
C THR A 49 -10.25 17.93 -11.90
N GLU A 50 -10.13 18.99 -12.71
CA GLU A 50 -9.17 19.08 -13.80
C GLU A 50 -7.71 18.99 -13.33
N GLN A 51 -7.40 19.57 -12.16
CA GLN A 51 -6.07 19.51 -11.58
C GLN A 51 -5.75 18.11 -11.02
N LYS A 52 -6.75 17.43 -10.46
CA LYS A 52 -6.60 16.02 -10.05
C LYS A 52 -6.32 15.12 -11.26
N VAL A 53 -7.08 15.31 -12.34
CA VAL A 53 -6.91 14.58 -13.59
C VAL A 53 -5.52 14.82 -14.17
N GLU A 54 -5.07 16.09 -14.22
CA GLU A 54 -3.72 16.41 -14.67
C GLU A 54 -2.64 15.72 -13.82
N LEU A 55 -2.78 15.77 -12.49
CA LEU A 55 -1.85 15.11 -11.56
C LEU A 55 -1.78 13.60 -11.83
N ILE A 56 -2.92 12.91 -11.91
CA ILE A 56 -2.98 11.47 -12.15
C ILE A 56 -2.37 11.11 -13.51
N ASN A 57 -2.63 11.90 -14.55
CA ASN A 57 -2.07 11.68 -15.88
C ASN A 57 -0.54 11.82 -15.89
N ARG A 58 0.00 12.83 -15.19
CA ARG A 58 1.45 13.02 -15.05
C ARG A 58 2.09 11.88 -14.27
N LEU A 59 1.48 11.45 -13.17
CA LEU A 59 1.95 10.31 -12.38
C LEU A 59 1.92 9.02 -13.21
N SER A 60 0.85 8.76 -13.95
CA SER A 60 0.74 7.59 -14.83
C SER A 60 1.82 7.56 -15.91
N SER A 61 2.12 8.72 -16.49
CA SER A 61 3.11 8.87 -17.55
C SER A 61 4.56 8.76 -17.05
N SER A 62 4.79 8.82 -15.74
CA SER A 62 6.12 8.69 -15.13
C SER A 62 6.66 7.25 -15.08
N GLY A 63 5.84 6.25 -15.44
CA GLY A 63 6.17 4.83 -15.38
C GLY A 63 5.70 4.12 -14.10
N LEU A 64 5.04 4.83 -13.18
CA LEU A 64 4.35 4.25 -12.03
C LEU A 64 3.34 3.17 -12.48
N LYS A 65 3.35 2.05 -11.77
CA LYS A 65 2.48 0.90 -12.09
C LYS A 65 1.14 0.93 -11.38
N VAL A 66 1.03 1.71 -10.30
CA VAL A 66 -0.21 1.84 -9.54
C VAL A 66 -0.33 3.29 -9.08
N VAL A 67 -1.45 3.92 -9.41
CA VAL A 67 -1.81 5.27 -8.98
C VAL A 67 -3.23 5.23 -8.40
N GLU A 68 -3.33 5.28 -7.08
CA GLU A 68 -4.63 5.30 -6.40
C GLU A 68 -5.31 6.65 -6.61
N CYS A 69 -6.38 6.65 -7.39
CA CYS A 69 -6.83 7.86 -8.09
C CYS A 69 -8.08 8.50 -7.49
N ALA A 70 -8.90 7.76 -6.73
CA ALA A 70 -10.15 8.27 -6.20
C ALA A 70 -10.64 7.46 -4.98
N SER A 71 -11.71 7.94 -4.36
CA SER A 71 -12.36 7.30 -3.22
C SER A 71 -13.89 7.43 -3.31
N TYR A 72 -14.59 6.30 -3.26
CA TYR A 72 -16.06 6.21 -3.24
C TYR A 72 -16.60 6.25 -1.81
N VAL A 73 -16.15 7.25 -1.07
CA VAL A 73 -16.61 7.60 0.27
C VAL A 73 -17.78 8.58 0.20
N SER A 74 -18.44 8.83 1.33
CA SER A 74 -19.50 9.84 1.37
C SER A 74 -18.91 11.24 1.16
N PRO A 75 -19.41 12.03 0.18
CA PRO A 75 -18.95 13.40 -0.05
C PRO A 75 -19.28 14.34 1.11
N LYS A 76 -20.22 13.95 1.99
CA LYS A 76 -20.52 14.69 3.22
C LYS A 76 -19.35 14.61 4.22
N TRP A 77 -18.73 13.43 4.33
CA TRP A 77 -17.64 13.18 5.28
C TRP A 77 -16.28 13.51 4.69
N VAL A 78 -16.12 13.32 3.38
CA VAL A 78 -14.87 13.57 2.65
C VAL A 78 -15.18 14.38 1.38
N PRO A 79 -15.42 15.70 1.49
CA PRO A 79 -15.77 16.54 0.34
C PRO A 79 -14.66 16.63 -0.70
N GLN A 80 -13.41 16.39 -0.30
CA GLN A 80 -12.23 16.33 -1.19
C GLN A 80 -12.40 15.28 -2.29
N MET A 81 -13.17 14.22 -2.05
CA MET A 81 -13.32 13.06 -2.94
C MET A 81 -14.70 12.99 -3.61
N LYS A 82 -15.46 14.09 -3.59
CA LYS A 82 -16.84 14.14 -4.11
C LYS A 82 -16.97 13.93 -5.63
N ASP A 83 -15.90 14.21 -6.36
CA ASP A 83 -15.74 14.19 -7.82
C ASP A 83 -15.13 12.88 -8.34
N ASN A 84 -15.18 11.81 -7.53
CA ASN A 84 -14.55 10.52 -7.82
C ASN A 84 -14.86 9.95 -9.22
N ASP A 85 -16.13 9.85 -9.62
CA ASP A 85 -16.52 9.32 -10.93
C ASP A 85 -16.02 10.19 -12.09
N GLU A 86 -16.07 11.51 -11.93
CA GLU A 86 -15.59 12.45 -12.95
C GLU A 86 -14.08 12.31 -13.16
N VAL A 87 -13.31 12.20 -12.07
CA VAL A 87 -11.87 11.96 -12.10
C VAL A 87 -11.55 10.64 -12.80
N VAL A 88 -12.15 9.52 -12.36
CA VAL A 88 -11.88 8.19 -12.92
C VAL A 88 -12.19 8.10 -14.42
N ASN A 89 -13.21 8.82 -14.88
CA ASN A 89 -13.61 8.82 -16.30
C ASN A 89 -12.78 9.77 -17.17
N SER A 90 -12.13 10.77 -16.58
CA SER A 90 -11.41 11.82 -17.32
C SER A 90 -9.89 11.57 -17.43
N ILE A 91 -9.36 10.63 -16.64
CA ILE A 91 -7.93 10.27 -16.71
C ILE A 91 -7.61 9.42 -17.95
N ASN A 92 -6.36 9.52 -18.39
CA ASN A 92 -5.80 8.67 -19.43
C ASN A 92 -5.36 7.35 -18.81
N HIS A 93 -6.07 6.27 -19.16
CA HIS A 93 -5.74 4.92 -18.69
C HIS A 93 -4.53 4.37 -19.45
N VAL A 94 -3.34 4.53 -18.87
CA VAL A 94 -2.07 4.08 -19.48
C VAL A 94 -1.97 2.54 -19.40
N PRO A 95 -1.72 1.84 -20.53
CA PRO A 95 -1.57 0.40 -20.53
C PRO A 95 -0.49 -0.09 -19.55
N GLY A 96 -0.86 -1.03 -18.68
CA GLY A 96 0.05 -1.59 -17.66
C GLY A 96 0.12 -0.80 -16.35
N THR A 97 -0.65 0.28 -16.21
CA THR A 97 -0.87 1.00 -14.94
C THR A 97 -2.25 0.68 -14.38
N SER A 98 -2.32 0.43 -13.07
CA SER A 98 -3.58 0.21 -12.35
C SER A 98 -4.01 1.46 -11.60
N TYR A 99 -5.33 1.67 -11.54
CA TYR A 99 -5.97 2.86 -10.97
C TYR A 99 -6.93 2.47 -9.85
N PRO A 100 -6.43 1.98 -8.70
CA PRO A 100 -7.28 1.57 -7.62
C PRO A 100 -8.07 2.75 -7.04
N VAL A 101 -9.28 2.47 -6.56
CA VAL A 101 -10.12 3.43 -5.85
C VAL A 101 -10.51 2.89 -4.49
N LEU A 102 -10.57 3.75 -3.47
CA LEU A 102 -10.96 3.35 -2.12
C LEU A 102 -12.47 3.12 -2.04
N VAL A 103 -12.90 1.99 -1.48
CA VAL A 103 -14.31 1.61 -1.31
C VAL A 103 -14.54 1.11 0.13
N PRO A 104 -15.09 1.95 1.02
CA PRO A 104 -15.24 1.59 2.43
C PRO A 104 -16.44 0.70 2.75
N ASN A 105 -17.43 0.61 1.84
CA ASN A 105 -18.72 -0.04 2.11
C ASN A 105 -19.51 -0.34 0.83
N MET A 106 -20.62 -1.08 0.98
CA MET A 106 -21.49 -1.47 -0.13
C MET A 106 -22.15 -0.31 -0.87
N ALA A 107 -22.36 0.86 -0.23
CA ALA A 107 -22.90 2.02 -0.95
C ALA A 107 -21.87 2.58 -1.94
N GLY A 108 -20.60 2.66 -1.53
CA GLY A 108 -19.50 2.99 -2.44
C GLY A 108 -19.35 1.93 -3.54
N MET A 109 -19.44 0.64 -3.20
CA MET A 109 -19.36 -0.45 -4.17
C MET A 109 -20.45 -0.36 -5.24
N LYS A 110 -21.70 -0.07 -4.86
CA LYS A 110 -22.81 0.14 -5.80
C LYS A 110 -22.57 1.29 -6.78
N ASN A 111 -21.79 2.29 -6.40
CA ASN A 111 -21.41 3.36 -7.32
C ASN A 111 -20.25 2.92 -8.23
N VAL A 112 -19.24 2.24 -7.68
CA VAL A 112 -18.16 1.62 -8.46
C VAL A 112 -18.70 0.72 -9.56
N LEU A 113 -19.72 -0.10 -9.30
CA LEU A 113 -20.31 -1.01 -10.30
C LEU A 113 -20.95 -0.28 -11.48
N LYS A 114 -21.31 1.00 -11.34
CA LYS A 114 -21.81 1.82 -12.46
C LYS A 114 -20.68 2.31 -13.36
N ASN A 115 -19.45 2.31 -12.86
CA ASN A 115 -18.27 2.83 -13.55
C ASN A 115 -17.39 1.69 -14.07
N LYS A 116 -17.50 1.41 -15.37
CA LYS A 116 -16.76 0.33 -16.04
C LYS A 116 -15.24 0.54 -16.08
N ASN A 117 -14.75 1.76 -15.80
CA ASN A 117 -13.32 2.08 -15.78
C ASN A 117 -12.64 1.65 -14.47
N VAL A 118 -13.40 1.34 -13.42
CA VAL A 118 -12.85 0.80 -12.17
C VAL A 118 -12.58 -0.69 -12.33
N LYS A 119 -11.31 -1.09 -12.28
CA LYS A 119 -10.86 -2.50 -12.37
C LYS A 119 -10.21 -3.02 -11.09
N GLU A 120 -9.97 -2.13 -10.14
CA GLU A 120 -9.34 -2.45 -8.88
C GLU A 120 -9.90 -1.53 -7.78
N ILE A 121 -10.20 -2.10 -6.63
CA ILE A 121 -10.63 -1.37 -5.45
C ILE A 121 -9.70 -1.63 -4.28
N ALA A 122 -9.73 -0.73 -3.31
CA ALA A 122 -9.11 -0.89 -2.01
C ALA A 122 -10.16 -0.86 -0.91
N VAL A 123 -10.08 -1.81 0.02
CA VAL A 123 -10.82 -1.83 1.28
C VAL A 123 -9.87 -1.56 2.45
N PHE A 124 -10.35 -1.04 3.57
CA PHE A 124 -9.50 -0.80 4.73
C PHE A 124 -10.14 -1.32 6.02
N ALA A 125 -9.34 -1.98 6.84
CA ALA A 125 -9.65 -2.36 8.21
C ALA A 125 -8.61 -1.74 9.17
N ALA A 126 -8.91 -1.73 10.47
CA ALA A 126 -8.02 -1.17 11.48
C ALA A 126 -7.66 -2.21 12.54
N ALA A 127 -6.40 -2.27 12.95
CA ALA A 127 -5.93 -3.19 13.98
C ALA A 127 -6.23 -2.74 15.44
N SER A 128 -7.25 -1.88 15.62
CA SER A 128 -7.66 -1.30 16.90
C SER A 128 -9.17 -1.04 16.92
N GLU A 129 -9.80 -1.37 18.05
CA GLU A 129 -11.23 -1.14 18.26
C GLU A 129 -11.56 0.35 18.38
N GLY A 130 -10.75 1.11 19.13
CA GLY A 130 -10.91 2.55 19.25
C GLY A 130 -10.82 3.25 17.90
N PHE A 131 -9.87 2.84 17.06
CA PHE A 131 -9.72 3.39 15.71
C PHE A 131 -10.89 3.00 14.80
N SER A 132 -11.30 1.73 14.79
CA SER A 132 -12.45 1.26 14.01
C SER A 132 -13.72 2.02 14.38
N LYS A 133 -14.03 2.11 15.68
CA LYS A 133 -15.22 2.82 16.17
C LYS A 133 -15.21 4.30 15.83
N LYS A 134 -14.06 4.97 15.87
CA LYS A 134 -13.95 6.39 15.50
C LYS A 134 -14.06 6.66 14.00
N ASN A 135 -13.54 5.76 13.16
CA ASN A 135 -13.50 5.98 11.70
C ASN A 135 -14.72 5.43 10.97
N THR A 136 -15.26 4.29 11.40
CA THR A 136 -16.37 3.61 10.71
C THR A 136 -17.59 3.37 11.59
N ASN A 137 -17.56 3.79 12.86
CA ASN A 137 -18.64 3.64 13.83
C ASN A 137 -19.11 2.18 14.00
N CYS A 138 -18.17 1.24 13.95
CA CYS A 138 -18.41 -0.19 14.17
C CYS A 138 -17.18 -0.86 14.80
N SER A 139 -17.38 -2.05 15.36
CA SER A 139 -16.26 -2.88 15.85
C SER A 139 -15.37 -3.38 14.71
N MET A 140 -14.19 -3.89 15.05
CA MET A 140 -13.32 -4.54 14.06
C MET A 140 -14.01 -5.73 13.38
N GLU A 141 -14.72 -6.55 14.16
CA GLU A 141 -15.44 -7.72 13.64
C GLU A 141 -16.58 -7.33 12.69
N GLU A 142 -17.38 -6.32 13.06
CA GLU A 142 -18.44 -5.80 12.20
C GLU A 142 -17.88 -5.18 10.91
N SER A 143 -16.74 -4.49 11.02
CA SER A 143 -16.03 -3.93 9.86
C SER A 143 -15.65 -5.06 8.91
N LEU A 144 -14.99 -6.12 9.40
CA LEU A 144 -14.59 -7.25 8.56
C LEU A 144 -15.77 -7.94 7.87
N LYS A 145 -16.90 -8.12 8.56
CA LYS A 145 -18.11 -8.68 7.94
C LYS A 145 -18.59 -7.82 6.78
N ARG A 146 -18.67 -6.50 6.97
CA ARG A 146 -19.06 -5.55 5.90
C ARG A 146 -18.07 -5.54 4.73
N LEU A 147 -16.77 -5.64 5.01
CA LEU A 147 -15.74 -5.66 3.98
C LEU A 147 -15.75 -6.97 3.21
N ALA A 148 -16.11 -8.09 3.83
CA ALA A 148 -16.28 -9.37 3.15
C ALA A 148 -17.37 -9.28 2.07
N ASP A 149 -18.50 -8.63 2.36
CA ASP A 149 -19.56 -8.40 1.38
C ASP A 149 -19.07 -7.54 0.20
N VAL A 150 -18.31 -6.47 0.47
CA VAL A 150 -17.73 -5.59 -0.56
C VAL A 150 -16.73 -6.35 -1.43
N ALA A 151 -15.84 -7.13 -0.81
CA ALA A 151 -14.84 -7.92 -1.52
C ALA A 151 -15.51 -8.98 -2.39
N ALA A 152 -16.52 -9.69 -1.87
CA ALA A 152 -17.26 -10.69 -2.62
C ALA A 152 -17.95 -10.08 -3.85
N GLU A 153 -18.64 -8.94 -3.69
CA GLU A 153 -19.29 -8.23 -4.80
C GLU A 153 -18.27 -7.79 -5.86
N ALA A 154 -17.13 -7.24 -5.45
CA ALA A 154 -16.08 -6.83 -6.36
C ALA A 154 -15.52 -8.02 -7.16
N LEU A 155 -15.20 -9.12 -6.49
CA LEU A 155 -14.65 -10.31 -7.12
C LEU A 155 -15.65 -10.97 -8.08
N GLN A 156 -16.94 -11.02 -7.74
CA GLN A 156 -18.00 -11.50 -8.63
C GLN A 156 -18.10 -10.70 -9.93
N ASN A 157 -17.73 -9.42 -9.89
CA ASN A 157 -17.69 -8.53 -11.05
C ASN A 157 -16.31 -8.42 -11.71
N GLY A 158 -15.35 -9.29 -11.34
CA GLY A 158 -14.01 -9.31 -11.91
C GLY A 158 -13.12 -8.12 -11.51
N ILE A 159 -13.46 -7.42 -10.44
CA ILE A 159 -12.71 -6.30 -9.89
C ILE A 159 -11.74 -6.82 -8.83
N LYS A 160 -10.45 -6.50 -8.96
CA LYS A 160 -9.43 -6.90 -7.98
C LYS A 160 -9.61 -6.13 -6.68
N VAL A 161 -9.29 -6.76 -5.55
CA VAL A 161 -9.40 -6.15 -4.22
C VAL A 161 -8.04 -6.09 -3.54
N ARG A 162 -7.64 -4.90 -3.11
CA ARG A 162 -6.49 -4.66 -2.24
C ARG A 162 -6.98 -4.38 -0.82
N GLY A 163 -6.34 -4.95 0.19
CA GLY A 163 -6.63 -4.65 1.59
C GLY A 163 -5.67 -3.62 2.16
N TYR A 164 -6.14 -2.74 3.03
CA TYR A 164 -5.32 -1.93 3.92
C TYR A 164 -5.58 -2.34 5.37
N THR A 165 -4.52 -2.42 6.16
CA THR A 165 -4.60 -2.50 7.62
C THR A 165 -4.03 -1.24 8.23
N SER A 166 -4.87 -0.43 8.86
CA SER A 166 -4.44 0.79 9.56
C SER A 166 -3.90 0.47 10.96
N VAL A 167 -3.13 1.44 11.50
CA VAL A 167 -2.57 1.45 12.86
C VAL A 167 -1.81 0.18 13.21
N VAL A 168 -0.97 -0.32 12.31
CA VAL A 168 -0.23 -1.60 12.48
C VAL A 168 0.82 -1.57 13.58
N ILE A 169 1.28 -0.38 13.98
CA ILE A 169 2.29 -0.21 15.03
C ILE A 169 1.69 0.43 16.29
N GLY A 170 0.97 1.53 16.11
CA GLY A 170 0.31 2.24 17.19
C GLY A 170 -0.97 2.92 16.73
N CYS A 171 -1.89 3.06 17.68
CA CYS A 171 -3.17 3.70 17.54
C CYS A 171 -3.21 4.98 18.39
N PRO A 172 -3.75 6.10 17.87
CA PRO A 172 -3.89 7.34 18.64
C PRO A 172 -4.91 7.24 19.78
N TYR A 173 -5.72 6.17 19.84
CA TYR A 173 -6.75 5.94 20.85
C TYR A 173 -6.37 4.82 21.83
N ASP A 174 -5.91 3.68 21.31
CA ASP A 174 -5.67 2.47 22.11
C ASP A 174 -4.18 2.25 22.45
N GLY A 175 -3.28 3.13 21.96
CA GLY A 175 -1.85 3.01 22.18
C GLY A 175 -1.19 1.92 21.32
N LYS A 176 -0.31 1.10 21.89
CA LYS A 176 0.49 0.13 21.12
C LYS A 176 -0.40 -0.96 20.51
N THR A 177 -0.22 -1.21 19.22
CA THR A 177 -0.92 -2.29 18.50
C THR A 177 -0.17 -3.61 18.70
N ASN A 178 -0.90 -4.68 18.98
CA ASN A 178 -0.31 -6.02 19.07
C ASN A 178 -0.06 -6.60 17.65
N PRO A 179 1.19 -6.92 17.28
CA PRO A 179 1.51 -7.56 15.99
C PRO A 179 0.69 -8.79 15.63
N ALA A 180 0.33 -9.64 16.61
CA ALA A 180 -0.50 -10.81 16.34
C ALA A 180 -1.91 -10.45 15.86
N LYS A 181 -2.47 -9.33 16.33
CA LYS A 181 -3.75 -8.81 15.83
C LYS A 181 -3.63 -8.32 14.38
N VAL A 182 -2.50 -7.70 14.03
CA VAL A 182 -2.21 -7.27 12.65
C VAL A 182 -2.12 -8.49 11.73
N ALA A 183 -1.45 -9.55 12.16
CA ALA A 183 -1.33 -10.80 11.42
C ALA A 183 -2.70 -11.45 11.17
N ALA A 184 -3.51 -11.63 12.21
CA ALA A 184 -4.85 -12.19 12.09
C ALA A 184 -5.78 -11.35 11.18
N LEU A 185 -5.71 -10.01 11.31
CA LEU A 185 -6.48 -9.11 10.45
C LEU A 185 -6.05 -9.18 8.99
N SER A 186 -4.74 -9.28 8.75
CA SER A 186 -4.20 -9.40 7.40
C SER A 186 -4.56 -10.75 6.76
N GLU A 187 -4.50 -11.84 7.54
CA GLU A 187 -4.94 -13.16 7.11
C GLU A 187 -6.43 -13.16 6.74
N ALA A 188 -7.27 -12.49 7.53
CA ALA A 188 -8.69 -12.35 7.23
C ALA A 188 -8.92 -11.60 5.90
N LEU A 189 -8.23 -10.49 5.67
CA LEU A 189 -8.32 -9.74 4.41
C LEU A 189 -7.86 -10.58 3.20
N LEU A 190 -6.76 -11.32 3.33
CA LEU A 190 -6.29 -12.23 2.28
C LEU A 190 -7.30 -13.35 2.01
N SER A 191 -7.90 -13.91 3.06
CA SER A 191 -8.92 -14.96 2.96
C SER A 191 -10.22 -14.49 2.30
N MET A 192 -10.54 -13.19 2.37
CA MET A 192 -11.64 -12.58 1.61
C MET A 192 -11.34 -12.41 0.11
N GLY A 193 -10.13 -12.76 -0.34
CA GLY A 193 -9.71 -12.64 -1.72
C GLY A 193 -8.95 -11.36 -2.05
N CYS A 194 -8.50 -10.60 -1.03
CA CYS A 194 -7.54 -9.52 -1.28
C CYS A 194 -6.25 -10.11 -1.88
N TYR A 195 -5.79 -9.57 -3.00
CA TYR A 195 -4.57 -10.08 -3.64
C TYR A 195 -3.29 -9.64 -2.90
N GLU A 196 -3.38 -8.54 -2.17
CA GLU A 196 -2.33 -7.88 -1.40
C GLU A 196 -2.92 -7.14 -0.19
N VAL A 197 -2.19 -7.09 0.92
CA VAL A 197 -2.51 -6.28 2.10
C VAL A 197 -1.40 -5.25 2.36
N SER A 198 -1.77 -3.97 2.41
CA SER A 198 -0.91 -2.85 2.76
C SER A 198 -0.93 -2.59 4.27
N LEU A 199 0.23 -2.62 4.90
CA LEU A 199 0.42 -2.50 6.35
C LEU A 199 0.73 -1.04 6.70
N GLY A 200 -0.25 -0.34 7.25
CA GLY A 200 -0.23 1.10 7.48
C GLY A 200 0.22 1.52 8.88
N ASP A 201 1.36 2.19 8.99
CA ASP A 201 1.71 3.01 10.17
C ASP A 201 1.05 4.38 10.05
N THR A 202 -0.26 4.41 10.32
CA THR A 202 -1.17 5.54 10.06
C THR A 202 -0.76 6.83 10.76
N ILE A 203 -0.10 6.74 11.91
CA ILE A 203 0.32 7.91 12.69
C ILE A 203 1.84 8.14 12.64
N GLY A 204 2.60 7.27 11.96
CA GLY A 204 4.04 7.42 11.75
C GLY A 204 4.90 7.17 13.00
N VAL A 205 4.35 6.47 14.02
CA VAL A 205 5.05 6.23 15.30
C VAL A 205 5.96 5.00 15.28
N GLY A 206 5.97 4.28 14.16
CA GLY A 206 6.79 3.09 13.96
C GLY A 206 8.27 3.41 13.87
N SER A 207 9.08 2.49 14.39
CA SER A 207 10.52 2.48 14.26
C SER A 207 10.96 1.17 13.62
N ALA A 208 12.21 1.13 13.14
CA ALA A 208 12.81 -0.05 12.55
C ALA A 208 12.55 -1.33 13.37
N ALA A 209 12.70 -1.25 14.70
CA ALA A 209 12.49 -2.37 15.59
C ALA A 209 11.01 -2.79 15.70
N SER A 210 10.08 -1.85 15.84
CA SER A 210 8.65 -2.18 15.95
C SER A 210 8.09 -2.68 14.62
N VAL A 211 8.52 -2.12 13.49
CA VAL A 211 8.19 -2.59 12.15
C VAL A 211 8.74 -4.00 11.92
N SER A 212 10.00 -4.27 12.25
CA SER A 212 10.54 -5.64 12.13
C SER A 212 9.76 -6.64 12.98
N LYS A 213 9.34 -6.26 14.20
CA LYS A 213 8.53 -7.14 15.06
C LYS A 213 7.16 -7.41 14.47
N MET A 214 6.51 -6.39 13.92
CA MET A 214 5.23 -6.52 13.22
C MET A 214 5.35 -7.42 11.99
N LEU A 215 6.38 -7.18 11.15
CA LEU A 215 6.65 -7.96 9.95
C LEU A 215 6.92 -9.44 10.26
N ASN A 216 7.65 -9.74 11.33
CA ASN A 216 7.90 -11.14 11.74
C ASN A 216 6.61 -11.92 12.04
N GLU A 217 5.56 -11.26 12.53
CA GLU A 217 4.28 -11.94 12.81
C GLU A 217 3.44 -12.08 11.54
N VAL A 218 3.30 -11.03 10.72
CA VAL A 218 2.51 -11.11 9.47
C VAL A 218 3.14 -12.07 8.44
N LEU A 219 4.47 -12.21 8.41
CA LEU A 219 5.14 -13.15 7.52
C LEU A 219 4.97 -14.61 7.93
N ARG A 220 4.36 -14.90 9.09
CA ARG A 220 3.95 -16.26 9.46
C ARG A 220 2.63 -16.68 8.81
N VAL A 221 1.77 -15.71 8.43
CA VAL A 221 0.46 -16.02 7.86
C VAL A 221 0.45 -16.05 6.33
N ALA A 222 1.37 -15.32 5.68
CA ALA A 222 1.49 -15.31 4.22
C ALA A 222 2.91 -14.90 3.79
N PRO A 223 3.32 -15.21 2.55
CA PRO A 223 4.65 -14.83 2.07
C PRO A 223 4.74 -13.33 1.79
N ALA A 224 5.96 -12.78 1.72
CA ALA A 224 6.21 -11.34 1.62
C ALA A 224 5.55 -10.68 0.40
N GLU A 225 5.33 -11.45 -0.68
CA GLU A 225 4.67 -10.99 -1.90
C GLU A 225 3.17 -10.76 -1.72
N LYS A 226 2.58 -11.11 -0.58
CA LYS A 226 1.20 -10.74 -0.24
C LYS A 226 1.11 -9.41 0.49
N PHE A 227 2.25 -8.78 0.81
CA PHE A 227 2.28 -7.57 1.63
C PHE A 227 2.91 -6.38 0.93
N ALA A 228 2.42 -5.20 1.31
CA ALA A 228 3.01 -3.91 1.07
C ALA A 228 3.10 -3.12 2.38
N VAL A 229 3.86 -2.05 2.41
CA VAL A 229 4.01 -1.20 3.61
C VAL A 229 3.67 0.25 3.33
N HIS A 230 2.87 0.88 4.19
CA HIS A 230 2.44 2.27 4.06
C HIS A 230 2.87 3.02 5.33
N PHE A 231 4.01 3.71 5.27
CA PHE A 231 4.56 4.39 6.44
C PHE A 231 4.45 5.90 6.30
N HIS A 232 3.74 6.53 7.23
CA HIS A 232 3.72 7.98 7.34
C HIS A 232 5.05 8.47 7.91
N ASP A 233 5.48 9.65 7.47
CA ASP A 233 6.75 10.23 7.88
C ASP A 233 6.63 11.29 8.98
N THR A 234 5.53 11.24 9.75
CA THR A 234 5.21 12.20 10.82
C THR A 234 6.37 12.41 11.81
N TYR A 235 7.16 11.37 12.06
CA TYR A 235 8.32 11.39 12.97
C TYR A 235 9.65 11.07 12.26
N GLY A 236 9.72 11.22 10.93
CA GLY A 236 10.96 11.03 10.15
C GLY A 236 11.44 9.58 10.07
N GLN A 237 10.57 8.59 10.28
CA GLN A 237 10.93 7.18 10.34
C GLN A 237 10.58 6.40 9.06
N ALA A 238 9.84 7.00 8.11
CA ALA A 238 9.23 6.23 7.03
C ALA A 238 10.28 5.51 6.17
N LEU A 239 11.36 6.20 5.80
CA LEU A 239 12.40 5.61 4.94
C LEU A 239 13.16 4.48 5.66
N SER A 240 13.50 4.67 6.94
CA SER A 240 14.13 3.64 7.76
C SER A 240 13.24 2.40 7.90
N ASN A 241 11.93 2.61 8.07
CA ASN A 241 10.95 1.54 8.16
C ASN A 241 10.80 0.78 6.82
N VAL A 242 10.83 1.49 5.68
CA VAL A 242 10.85 0.88 4.34
C VAL A 242 12.11 0.01 4.16
N LEU A 243 13.28 0.50 4.57
CA LEU A 243 14.53 -0.26 4.45
C LEU A 243 14.46 -1.60 5.19
N VAL A 244 13.99 -1.59 6.45
CA VAL A 244 13.77 -2.83 7.23
C VAL A 244 12.76 -3.75 6.56
N SER A 245 11.75 -3.19 5.90
CA SER A 245 10.74 -3.98 5.18
C SER A 245 11.35 -4.69 3.97
N ILE A 246 12.25 -4.01 3.25
CA ILE A 246 13.01 -4.60 2.15
C ILE A 246 13.91 -5.75 2.65
N GLU A 247 14.59 -5.59 3.78
CA GLU A 247 15.39 -6.67 4.39
C GLU A 247 14.53 -7.90 4.76
N LYS A 248 13.24 -7.69 5.03
CA LYS A 248 12.25 -8.75 5.30
C LYS A 248 11.59 -9.33 4.05
N GLY A 249 12.05 -8.95 2.85
CA GLY A 249 11.53 -9.44 1.58
C GLY A 249 10.35 -8.65 1.00
N ILE A 250 9.90 -7.57 1.66
CA ILE A 250 8.83 -6.72 1.11
C ILE A 250 9.36 -5.97 -0.12
N ARG A 251 8.58 -5.96 -1.20
CA ARG A 251 8.94 -5.30 -2.47
C ARG A 251 7.93 -4.25 -2.92
N ARG A 252 7.05 -3.81 -2.02
CA ARG A 252 5.99 -2.83 -2.29
C ARG A 252 5.82 -1.83 -1.15
N ARG A 253 5.63 -0.56 -1.51
CA ARG A 253 5.20 0.50 -0.59
C ARG A 253 4.04 1.31 -1.15
#